data_AF-A0A2T7T2V8-F1
#
_entry.id   AF-A0A2T7T2V8-F1
#
_cell.length_a   1.000
_cell.length_b   1.000
_cell.length_c   1.000
_cell.angle_alpha   90.00
_cell.angle_beta   90.00
_cell.angle_gamma   90.00
#
_symmetry.space_group_name_H-M   'P 1'
#
loop_
_entity.id
_entity.type
_entity.pdbx_description
1 polymer ?
#
loop_
_entity_poly.entity_id
_entity_poly.type
_entity_poly.pdbx_seq_one_letter_code
_entity_poly.pdbx_strand_id
1 'polypeptide(L)'
;MSNALKSPQDGLPWWRFGLVWMVLAGPAVVVVAGFATLYIAVTHPDPVITVTPRTAIQERQGITHAPAMQGRNHAATGELPVPADSASAPNKP
;
A
#
# COMPACT_ATOMS: atom_id res chain seq x y z
N MET A 1 6.93 -27.35 68.71
CA MET A 1 7.20 -27.65 67.28
C MET A 1 5.90 -27.54 66.50
N SER A 2 5.99 -27.07 65.26
CA SER A 2 4.96 -27.04 64.20
C SER A 2 4.12 -25.75 63.99
N ASN A 3 4.49 -25.09 62.89
CA ASN A 3 3.62 -24.55 61.84
C ASN A 3 2.89 -23.22 62.06
N ALA A 4 3.66 -22.12 62.04
CA ALA A 4 3.17 -20.91 61.38
C ALA A 4 3.08 -21.19 59.87
N LEU A 5 1.91 -21.65 59.41
CA LEU A 5 1.59 -21.71 57.99
C LEU A 5 1.71 -20.29 57.44
N LYS A 6 2.75 -20.09 56.64
CA LYS A 6 3.04 -18.86 55.92
C LYS A 6 1.79 -18.49 55.14
N SER A 7 1.13 -17.39 55.51
CA SER A 7 0.02 -16.82 54.76
C SER A 7 0.45 -16.74 53.30
N PRO A 8 -0.40 -17.13 52.33
CA PRO A 8 -0.08 -16.90 50.93
C PRO A 8 0.26 -15.43 50.81
N GLN A 9 1.44 -15.16 50.28
CA GLN A 9 1.92 -13.83 50.03
C GLN A 9 0.93 -13.26 49.02
N ASP A 10 -0.06 -12.49 49.50
CA ASP A 10 -1.07 -11.84 48.67
C ASP A 10 -0.31 -10.90 47.73
N GLY A 11 0.08 -11.45 46.59
CA GLY A 11 0.85 -10.76 45.59
C GLY A 11 0.08 -9.49 45.21
N LEU A 12 0.83 -8.41 44.96
CA LEU A 12 0.21 -7.19 44.48
C LEU A 12 -0.71 -7.52 43.29
N PRO A 13 -1.86 -6.85 43.18
CA PRO A 13 -2.77 -7.15 42.09
C PRO A 13 -2.10 -6.91 40.73
N TRP A 14 -2.41 -7.78 39.77
CA TRP A 14 -1.64 -7.95 38.53
C TRP A 14 -1.53 -6.67 37.69
N TRP A 15 -2.52 -5.78 37.75
CA TRP A 15 -2.54 -4.51 37.00
C TRP A 15 -1.45 -3.52 37.44
N ARG A 16 -0.82 -3.74 38.61
CA ARG A 16 0.31 -2.93 39.09
C ARG A 16 1.63 -3.29 38.42
N PHE A 17 1.74 -4.47 37.79
CA PHE A 17 2.97 -4.87 37.11
C PHE A 17 3.00 -4.33 35.68
N GLY A 18 3.99 -3.47 35.38
CA GLY A 18 4.17 -2.87 34.05
C GLY A 18 4.34 -3.91 32.93
N LEU A 19 4.87 -5.10 33.24
CA LEU A 19 5.02 -6.18 32.27
C LEU A 19 3.67 -6.65 31.70
N VAL A 20 2.60 -6.63 32.51
CA VAL A 20 1.27 -7.06 32.03
C VAL A 20 0.75 -6.10 30.96
N TRP A 21 1.00 -4.81 31.11
CA TRP A 21 0.66 -3.82 30.09
C TRP A 21 1.47 -4.01 28.80
N MET A 22 2.74 -4.38 28.88
CA MET A 22 3.55 -4.65 27.67
C MET A 22 3.02 -5.85 26.89
N VAL A 23 2.61 -6.91 27.58
CA VAL A 23 2.00 -8.09 26.95
C VAL A 23 0.64 -7.75 26.34
N LEU A 24 -0.18 -6.98 27.04
CA LEU A 24 -1.51 -6.61 26.57
C LEU A 24 -1.48 -5.56 25.44
N ALA A 25 -0.46 -4.70 25.44
CA ALA A 25 -0.29 -3.64 24.44
C ALA A 25 -0.10 -4.21 23.03
N GLY A 26 0.64 -5.31 22.87
CA GLY A 26 0.87 -5.92 21.55
C GLY A 26 -0.44 -6.26 20.81
N PRO A 27 -1.31 -7.12 21.38
CA PRO A 27 -2.61 -7.42 20.80
C PRO A 27 -3.52 -6.18 20.69
N ALA A 28 -3.52 -5.30 21.70
CA ALA A 28 -4.36 -4.10 21.69
C ALA A 28 -4.03 -3.18 20.50
N VAL A 29 -2.74 -2.99 20.17
CA VAL A 29 -2.30 -2.18 19.03
C VAL A 29 -2.80 -2.77 17.71
N VAL A 30 -2.76 -4.09 17.54
CA VAL A 30 -3.25 -4.73 16.31
C VAL A 30 -4.75 -4.54 16.14
N VAL A 31 -5.53 -4.66 17.22
CA VAL A 31 -6.98 -4.41 17.19
C VAL A 31 -7.27 -2.97 16.77
N VAL A 32 -6.58 -1.99 17.37
CA VAL A 32 -6.71 -0.57 17.01
C VAL A 32 -6.33 -0.33 15.55
N ALA A 33 -5.24 -0.91 15.07
CA ALA A 33 -4.81 -0.80 13.68
C ALA A 33 -5.83 -1.40 12.69
N GLY A 34 -6.47 -2.51 13.06
CA GLY A 34 -7.56 -3.12 12.30
C GLY A 34 -8.75 -2.16 12.16
N PHE A 35 -9.18 -1.55 13.26
CA PHE A 35 -10.26 -0.55 13.24
C PHE A 35 -9.87 0.71 12.47
N ALA A 36 -8.63 1.18 12.58
CA ALA A 36 -8.15 2.32 11.81
C ALA A 36 -8.21 2.04 10.29
N THR A 37 -7.78 0.84 9.88
CA THR A 37 -7.88 0.41 8.49
C THR A 37 -9.34 0.34 8.02
N LEU A 38 -10.22 -0.28 8.83
CA LEU A 38 -11.66 -0.33 8.56
C LEU A 38 -12.24 1.08 8.38
N TYR A 39 -11.88 2.00 9.26
CA TYR A 39 -12.35 3.37 9.22
C TYR A 39 -11.92 4.08 7.92
N ILE A 40 -10.66 3.92 7.51
CA ILE A 40 -10.17 4.48 6.25
C ILE A 40 -10.93 3.89 5.07
N ALA A 41 -11.12 2.57 5.03
CA ALA A 41 -11.81 1.89 3.94
C ALA A 41 -13.27 2.36 3.76
N VAL A 42 -13.99 2.61 4.86
CA VAL A 42 -15.37 3.10 4.81
C VAL A 42 -15.45 4.58 4.43
N THR A 43 -14.49 5.39 4.87
CA THR A 43 -14.51 6.85 4.68
C THR A 43 -13.91 7.30 3.35
N HIS A 44 -13.00 6.52 2.76
CA HIS A 44 -12.29 6.84 1.53
C HIS A 44 -12.45 5.72 0.50
N PRO A 45 -13.64 5.55 -0.09
CA PRO A 45 -13.83 4.59 -1.17
C PRO A 45 -12.97 5.00 -2.38
N ASP A 46 -12.24 4.04 -2.94
CA ASP A 46 -11.44 4.26 -4.15
C ASP A 46 -12.37 4.65 -5.31
N PRO A 47 -12.19 5.83 -5.93
CA PRO A 47 -13.04 6.26 -7.03
C PRO A 47 -12.95 5.28 -8.20
N VAL A 48 -14.11 4.86 -8.71
CA VAL A 48 -14.17 4.02 -9.91
C VAL A 48 -13.67 4.79 -11.12
N ILE A 49 -12.49 4.41 -11.64
CA ILE A 49 -11.98 4.93 -12.91
C ILE A 49 -12.84 4.33 -14.02
N THR A 50 -13.70 5.14 -14.65
CA THR A 50 -14.47 4.73 -15.83
C THR A 50 -13.56 4.73 -17.06
N VAL A 51 -12.67 3.74 -17.17
CA VAL A 51 -11.95 3.49 -18.42
C VAL A 51 -12.96 2.83 -19.36
N THR A 52 -13.50 3.61 -20.30
CA THR A 52 -14.34 3.02 -21.36
C THR A 52 -13.45 2.03 -22.12
N PRO A 53 -13.89 0.78 -22.39
CA PRO A 53 -13.06 -0.22 -23.07
C PRO A 53 -12.57 0.29 -24.43
N ARG A 54 -13.33 1.20 -25.06
CA ARG A 54 -12.92 1.90 -26.29
C ARG A 54 -11.71 2.81 -26.08
N THR A 55 -11.64 3.61 -25.01
CA THR A 55 -10.47 4.45 -24.72
C THR A 55 -9.26 3.61 -24.30
N ALA A 56 -9.45 2.56 -23.48
CA ALA A 56 -8.37 1.63 -23.14
C ALA A 56 -7.77 0.93 -24.36
N ILE A 57 -8.61 0.48 -25.31
CA ILE A 57 -8.15 -0.15 -26.55
C ILE A 57 -7.48 0.86 -27.48
N GLN A 58 -8.03 2.08 -27.59
CA GLN A 58 -7.48 3.12 -28.45
C GLN A 58 -6.12 3.64 -27.96
N GLU A 59 -5.94 3.75 -26.65
CA GLU A 59 -4.64 4.06 -26.03
C GLU A 59 -3.64 2.92 -26.26
N ARG A 60 -4.08 1.66 -26.11
CA ARG A 60 -3.25 0.48 -26.38
C ARG A 60 -2.86 0.29 -27.84
N GLN A 61 -3.69 0.76 -28.78
CA GLN A 61 -3.41 0.71 -30.22
C GLN A 61 -2.17 1.56 -30.58
N GLY A 62 -2.02 2.74 -29.98
CA GLY A 62 -0.82 3.57 -30.15
C GLY A 62 0.48 2.88 -29.71
N ILE A 63 0.40 2.05 -28.66
CA ILE A 63 1.53 1.27 -28.12
C ILE A 63 1.77 -0.01 -28.93
N THR A 64 0.71 -0.59 -29.51
CA THR A 64 0.76 -1.83 -30.30
C THR A 64 1.48 -1.63 -31.64
N HIS A 65 1.49 -0.41 -32.18
CA HIS A 65 2.24 -0.07 -33.39
C HIS A 65 3.69 0.38 -33.13
N ALA A 66 4.15 0.40 -31.88
CA ALA A 66 5.52 0.75 -31.56
C ALA A 66 6.50 -0.39 -31.91
N PRO A 67 7.69 -0.10 -32.48
CA PRO A 67 8.70 -1.11 -32.76
C PRO A 67 9.01 -1.97 -31.52
N ALA A 68 9.16 -3.29 -31.70
CA ALA A 68 9.33 -4.25 -30.59
C ALA A 68 10.47 -3.90 -29.62
N MET A 69 11.52 -3.25 -30.13
CA MET A 69 12.65 -2.77 -29.31
C MET A 69 12.25 -1.63 -28.35
N GLN A 70 11.31 -0.77 -28.76
CA GLN A 70 10.83 0.38 -27.99
C GLN A 70 9.71 0.00 -27.02
N GLY A 71 9.12 -1.19 -27.13
CA GLY A 71 8.03 -1.63 -26.23
C GLY A 71 8.47 -2.37 -24.96
N ARG A 72 9.72 -2.88 -24.89
CA ARG A 72 10.12 -3.85 -23.85
C ARG A 72 10.10 -3.34 -22.41
N ASN A 73 10.12 -2.02 -22.18
CA ASN A 73 10.06 -1.44 -20.83
C ASN A 73 9.10 -0.23 -20.69
N HIS A 74 8.40 0.17 -21.75
CA HIS A 74 7.51 1.35 -21.71
C HIS A 74 6.10 1.05 -21.17
N ALA A 75 5.82 -0.21 -20.82
CA ALA A 75 4.55 -0.63 -20.21
C ALA A 75 4.28 -0.01 -18.83
N ALA A 76 5.33 0.46 -18.13
CA ALA A 76 5.20 1.10 -16.82
C ALA A 76 5.16 2.64 -16.88
N THR A 77 5.56 3.26 -18.00
CA THR A 77 5.68 4.73 -18.14
C THR A 77 4.56 5.33 -18.98
N GLY A 78 3.88 4.56 -19.84
CA GLY A 78 2.74 5.05 -20.65
C GLY A 78 3.12 5.95 -21.83
N GLU A 79 4.36 6.44 -21.90
CA GLU A 79 4.83 7.36 -22.95
C GLU A 79 5.98 6.76 -23.78
N LEU A 80 5.88 6.89 -25.10
CA LEU A 80 6.94 6.55 -26.06
C LEU A 80 7.69 7.84 -26.48
N PRO A 81 9.02 7.78 -26.67
CA PRO A 81 9.79 8.89 -27.24
C PRO A 81 9.23 9.32 -28.61
N VAL A 82 9.07 10.64 -28.81
CA VAL A 82 8.69 11.23 -30.10
C VAL A 82 9.75 10.85 -31.15
N PRO A 83 9.36 10.29 -32.32
CA PRO A 83 10.30 9.92 -33.37
C PRO A 83 11.13 11.12 -33.84
N ALA A 84 12.44 10.93 -33.95
CA ALA A 84 13.43 11.96 -34.34
C ALA A 84 13.37 12.38 -35.83
N ASP A 85 12.30 12.05 -36.55
CA ASP A 85 12.13 12.42 -37.98
C ASP A 85 11.55 13.84 -38.17
N SER A 86 11.23 14.55 -37.08
CA SER A 86 10.80 15.96 -37.15
C SER A 86 11.96 16.96 -37.08
N ALA A 87 13.21 16.50 -36.91
CA ALA A 87 14.37 17.36 -36.67
C ALA A 87 15.26 17.62 -37.90
N SER A 88 14.83 17.20 -39.10
CA SER A 88 15.64 17.32 -40.32
C SER A 88 14.82 17.86 -41.49
N ALA A 89 14.23 19.04 -41.32
CA ALA A 89 13.95 19.91 -42.45
C ALA A 89 15.23 20.75 -42.72
N PRO A 90 16.02 20.47 -43.77
CA PRO A 90 17.11 21.35 -44.15
C PRO A 90 16.50 22.65 -44.68
N ASN A 91 16.81 23.75 -44.01
CA ASN A 91 16.58 25.09 -44.51
C ASN A 91 17.43 25.33 -45.77
N LYS A 92 16.79 25.68 -46.88
CA LYS A 92 17.45 26.48 -47.91
C LYS A 92 16.43 27.36 -48.64
N PRO A 93 16.74 28.66 -48.86
CA PRO A 93 15.86 29.58 -49.59
C PRO A 93 15.63 29.15 -51.03
#